data_AF-A0ABD2KA83-F1
#
_entry.id   AF-A0ABD2KA83-F1
#
_cell.length_a   1.000
_cell.length_b   1.000
_cell.length_c   1.000
_cell.angle_alpha   90.00
_cell.angle_beta   90.00
_cell.angle_gamma   90.00
#
_symmetry.space_group_name_H-M   'P 1'
#
loop_
_entity.id
_entity.type
_entity.pdbx_description
1 polymer ?
#
loop_
_entity_poly.entity_id
_entity_poly.type
_entity_poly.pdbx_seq_one_letter_code
_entity_poly.pdbx_strand_id
1 'polypeptide(L)'
;MADSSYYTTNTFYLTFKDANPSWSLISCALTLGTIAAIGIALNVSVIFVSIQSKSLHGTVNYLLTLYSFFEVFHQFGHFLFVYTALSGQKFIVYNLAAKIQFIAAFGIGGTFPTMFFTGIDRLIGIIFTEIHDKIKKQLYLAVITLICTIYIIVGIVVRIKTYGLPSADSLNQRTFRSLFCIIAVNIGGYFILLFYVLLIKPAISCPITSWFGQQITAIPLNIGAASNGPILYFTSTEYRHAFHAQFPFILKQLSRTNRTTPQQNIQNM
;
A
#
# COMPACT_ATOMS: atom_id res chain seq x y z
N MET A 1 33.70 -2.82 -16.86
CA MET A 1 34.50 -2.54 -15.65
C MET A 1 34.03 -1.21 -15.12
N ALA A 2 33.62 -1.12 -13.86
CA ALA A 2 33.33 0.17 -13.25
C ALA A 2 34.65 0.95 -13.14
N ASP A 3 34.63 2.22 -13.53
CA ASP A 3 35.81 3.08 -13.52
C ASP A 3 36.32 3.26 -12.08
N SER A 4 37.62 3.08 -11.84
CA SER A 4 38.18 3.07 -10.48
C SER A 4 37.99 4.42 -9.76
N SER A 5 37.82 5.49 -10.55
CA SER A 5 37.48 6.85 -10.15
C SER A 5 36.16 6.95 -9.35
N TYR A 6 35.21 6.04 -9.57
CA TYR A 6 33.91 6.06 -8.89
C TYR A 6 34.04 5.72 -7.40
N TYR A 7 34.86 4.72 -7.06
CA TYR A 7 35.02 4.25 -5.68
C TYR A 7 35.82 5.23 -4.80
N THR A 8 36.61 6.10 -5.41
CA THR A 8 37.44 7.09 -4.71
C THR A 8 36.73 8.43 -4.49
N THR A 9 35.66 8.71 -5.24
CA THR A 9 34.95 10.01 -5.18
C THR A 9 33.53 9.89 -4.60
N ASN A 10 32.93 8.71 -4.60
CA ASN A 10 31.59 8.51 -4.07
C ASN A 10 31.58 8.56 -2.53
N THR A 11 31.19 9.70 -1.97
CA THR A 11 31.09 9.93 -0.53
C THR A 11 30.17 8.93 0.18
N PHE A 12 29.05 8.54 -0.42
CA PHE A 12 28.16 7.53 0.18
C PHE A 12 28.85 6.17 0.30
N TYR A 13 29.51 5.71 -0.75
CA TYR A 13 30.28 4.47 -0.73
C TYR A 13 31.40 4.54 0.33
N LEU A 14 32.17 5.63 0.33
CA LEU A 14 33.28 5.83 1.26
C LEU A 14 32.83 5.89 2.72
N THR A 15 31.67 6.48 3.01
CA THR A 15 31.13 6.52 4.38
C THR A 15 30.70 5.14 4.84
N PHE A 16 30.05 4.35 3.99
CA PHE A 16 29.46 3.09 4.42
C PHE A 16 30.35 1.86 4.20
N LYS A 17 31.38 1.89 3.36
CA LYS A 17 32.24 0.73 3.08
C LYS A 17 32.91 0.11 4.31
N ASP A 18 33.28 0.93 5.28
CA ASP A 18 33.98 0.50 6.50
C ASP A 18 33.13 0.69 7.75
N ALA A 19 31.94 1.30 7.63
CA ALA A 19 31.01 1.47 8.73
C ALA A 19 30.51 0.10 9.24
N ASN A 20 30.52 -0.08 10.57
CA ASN A 20 29.80 -1.15 11.24
C ASN A 20 28.28 -0.90 11.14
N PRO A 21 27.44 -1.90 11.46
CA PRO A 21 25.99 -1.70 11.53
C PRO A 21 25.67 -0.45 12.36
N SER A 22 25.10 0.57 11.71
CA SER A 22 24.78 1.82 12.38
C SER A 22 23.37 1.74 12.94
N TRP A 23 23.21 2.18 14.19
CA TRP A 23 21.90 2.16 14.86
C TRP A 23 20.83 2.94 14.09
N SER A 24 21.21 4.01 13.39
CA SER A 24 20.30 4.77 12.52
C SER A 24 19.79 3.96 11.33
N LEU A 25 20.65 3.14 10.70
CA LEU A 25 20.25 2.27 9.60
C LEU A 25 19.35 1.14 10.10
N ILE A 26 19.75 0.52 11.21
CA ILE A 26 18.99 -0.55 11.87
C ILE A 26 17.62 -0.06 12.30
N SER A 27 17.51 1.11 12.93
CA SER A 27 16.24 1.64 13.41
C SER A 27 15.28 1.95 12.26
N CYS A 28 15.76 2.57 11.18
CA CYS A 28 14.96 2.78 9.97
C CYS A 28 14.50 1.46 9.34
N ALA A 29 15.42 0.50 9.19
CA ALA A 29 15.11 -0.79 8.57
C ALA A 29 14.11 -1.59 9.40
N LEU A 30 14.27 -1.65 10.73
CA LEU A 30 13.34 -2.33 11.63
C LEU A 30 11.97 -1.63 11.66
N THR A 31 11.93 -0.30 11.59
CA THR A 31 10.66 0.44 11.53
C THR A 31 9.88 0.08 10.28
N LEU A 32 10.50 0.20 9.09
CA LEU A 32 9.86 -0.16 7.83
C LEU A 32 9.55 -1.65 7.74
N GLY A 33 10.43 -2.52 8.23
CA GLY A 33 10.22 -3.96 8.27
C GLY A 33 9.05 -4.36 9.17
N THR A 34 8.87 -3.69 10.31
CA THR A 34 7.73 -3.91 11.20
C THR A 34 6.42 -3.48 10.55
N ILE A 35 6.39 -2.30 9.91
CA ILE A 35 5.22 -1.82 9.17
C ILE A 35 4.89 -2.81 8.03
N ALA A 36 5.90 -3.28 7.29
CA ALA A 36 5.74 -4.26 6.23
C ALA A 36 5.20 -5.59 6.75
N ALA A 37 5.71 -6.11 7.88
CA ALA A 37 5.22 -7.34 8.48
C ALA A 37 3.73 -7.23 8.90
N ILE A 38 3.36 -6.13 9.55
CA ILE A 38 1.97 -5.83 9.92
C ILE A 38 1.11 -5.71 8.65
N GLY A 39 1.58 -4.97 7.65
CA GLY A 39 0.90 -4.78 6.39
C GLY A 39 0.64 -6.10 5.64
N ILE A 40 1.60 -7.02 5.63
CA ILE A 40 1.46 -8.33 5.00
C ILE A 40 0.36 -9.11 5.73
N ALA A 41 0.40 -9.15 7.06
CA ALA A 41 -0.61 -9.84 7.85
C ALA A 41 -2.03 -9.27 7.58
N LEU A 42 -2.17 -7.94 7.55
CA LEU A 42 -3.45 -7.27 7.30
C LEU A 42 -3.96 -7.48 5.87
N ASN A 43 -3.10 -7.35 4.86
CA ASN A 43 -3.48 -7.56 3.45
C ASN A 43 -3.78 -9.04 3.17
N VAL A 44 -3.03 -9.98 3.74
CA VAL A 44 -3.36 -11.43 3.67
C VAL A 44 -4.72 -11.70 4.32
N SER A 45 -5.03 -11.04 5.44
CA SER A 45 -6.32 -11.18 6.10
C SER A 45 -7.46 -10.68 5.21
N VAL A 46 -7.29 -9.56 4.50
CA VAL A 46 -8.26 -9.06 3.51
C VAL A 46 -8.48 -10.10 2.40
N ILE A 47 -7.39 -10.62 1.82
CA ILE A 47 -7.47 -11.64 0.75
C ILE A 47 -8.23 -12.87 1.25
N PHE A 48 -7.87 -13.38 2.42
CA PHE A 48 -8.51 -14.55 3.03
C PHE A 48 -10.01 -14.32 3.23
N VAL A 49 -10.39 -13.20 3.85
CA VAL A 49 -11.80 -12.86 4.13
C VAL A 49 -12.61 -12.69 2.85
N SER A 50 -12.04 -12.05 1.83
CA SER A 50 -12.67 -11.87 0.52
C SER A 50 -12.91 -13.18 -0.21
N ILE A 51 -11.98 -14.14 -0.12
CA ILE A 51 -12.15 -15.47 -0.72
C ILE A 51 -13.26 -16.25 0.00
N GLN A 52 -13.27 -16.25 1.34
CA GLN A 52 -14.21 -17.04 2.14
C GLN A 52 -15.64 -16.49 2.12
N SER A 53 -15.80 -15.18 2.01
CA SER A 53 -17.11 -14.53 2.19
C SER A 53 -17.80 -14.33 0.85
N LYS A 54 -18.81 -15.16 0.55
CA LYS A 54 -19.60 -15.06 -0.69
C LYS A 54 -20.27 -13.70 -0.88
N SER A 55 -20.62 -13.02 0.22
CA SER A 55 -21.15 -11.64 0.19
C SER A 55 -20.16 -10.63 -0.40
N LEU A 56 -18.87 -10.96 -0.40
CA LEU A 56 -17.80 -10.12 -0.95
C LEU A 56 -17.45 -10.46 -2.40
N HIS A 57 -18.11 -11.40 -3.09
CA HIS A 57 -17.77 -11.79 -4.48
C HIS A 57 -18.25 -10.79 -5.57
N GLY A 58 -18.20 -9.49 -5.26
CA GLY A 58 -18.41 -8.42 -6.21
C GLY A 58 -17.13 -8.03 -6.94
N THR A 59 -17.27 -7.50 -8.15
CA THR A 59 -16.17 -7.00 -8.99
C THR A 59 -15.20 -6.09 -8.22
N VAL A 60 -15.74 -5.19 -7.41
CA VAL A 60 -14.86 -4.24 -6.74
C VAL A 60 -14.07 -4.84 -5.59
N ASN A 61 -14.69 -5.79 -4.89
CA ASN A 61 -14.00 -6.51 -3.83
C ASN A 61 -12.92 -7.42 -4.41
N TYR A 62 -13.10 -7.91 -5.64
CA TYR A 62 -12.02 -8.57 -6.38
C TYR A 62 -10.87 -7.61 -6.66
N LEU A 63 -11.12 -6.39 -7.14
CA LEU A 63 -10.06 -5.40 -7.37
C LEU A 63 -9.35 -5.00 -6.08
N LEU A 64 -10.08 -4.83 -4.98
CA LEU A 64 -9.50 -4.60 -3.66
C LEU A 64 -8.66 -5.80 -3.17
N THR A 65 -9.10 -7.02 -3.43
CA THR A 65 -8.36 -8.24 -3.10
C THR A 65 -7.08 -8.35 -3.92
N LEU A 66 -7.16 -8.05 -5.21
CA LEU A 66 -6.02 -8.02 -6.12
C LEU A 66 -5.04 -6.90 -5.73
N TYR A 67 -5.54 -5.76 -5.29
CA TYR A 67 -4.72 -4.67 -4.76
C TYR A 67 -3.97 -5.09 -3.48
N SER A 68 -4.67 -5.70 -2.51
CA SER A 68 -4.04 -6.26 -1.31
C SER A 68 -3.00 -7.34 -1.64
N PHE A 69 -3.24 -8.16 -2.66
CA PHE A 69 -2.27 -9.15 -3.13
C PHE A 69 -0.97 -8.50 -3.64
N PHE A 70 -1.08 -7.44 -4.43
CA PHE A 70 0.10 -6.70 -4.89
C PHE A 70 0.83 -5.99 -3.76
N GLU A 71 0.11 -5.45 -2.76
CA GLU A 71 0.73 -4.86 -1.57
C GLU A 71 1.52 -5.88 -0.74
N VAL A 72 1.05 -7.13 -0.65
CA VAL A 72 1.81 -8.21 0.01
C VAL A 72 3.17 -8.39 -0.66
N PHE A 73 3.20 -8.47 -2.00
CA PHE A 73 4.47 -8.60 -2.74
C PHE A 73 5.35 -7.37 -2.63
N HIS A 74 4.77 -6.17 -2.74
CA HIS A 74 5.49 -4.91 -2.55
C HIS A 74 6.21 -4.89 -1.19
N GLN A 75 5.52 -5.27 -0.12
CA GLN A 75 6.05 -5.21 1.24
C GLN A 75 7.19 -6.20 1.52
N PHE A 76 7.30 -7.30 0.76
CA PHE A 76 8.46 -8.21 0.87
C PHE A 76 9.80 -7.52 0.58
N GLY A 77 9.82 -6.44 -0.21
CA GLY A 77 11.02 -5.68 -0.54
C GLY A 77 11.71 -5.06 0.68
N HIS A 78 10.97 -4.80 1.76
CA HIS A 78 11.51 -4.22 2.98
C HIS A 78 12.34 -5.21 3.81
N PHE A 79 12.09 -6.52 3.69
CA PHE A 79 12.89 -7.50 4.42
C PHE A 79 14.31 -7.62 3.90
N LEU A 80 14.54 -7.35 2.60
CA LEU A 80 15.91 -7.23 2.09
C LEU A 80 16.65 -6.09 2.78
N PHE A 81 15.98 -4.96 3.01
CA PHE A 81 16.58 -3.83 3.69
C PHE A 81 16.89 -4.17 5.17
N VAL A 82 15.96 -4.82 5.88
CA VAL A 82 16.20 -5.35 7.25
C VAL A 82 17.40 -6.28 7.27
N TYR A 83 17.45 -7.26 6.36
CA TYR A 83 18.56 -8.20 6.27
C TYR A 83 19.89 -7.48 6.05
N THR A 84 19.97 -6.54 5.09
CA THR A 84 21.21 -5.78 4.84
C THR A 84 21.65 -4.96 6.05
N ALA A 85 20.69 -4.36 6.77
CA ALA A 85 20.99 -3.54 7.93
C ALA A 85 21.49 -4.37 9.12
N LEU A 86 20.90 -5.54 9.37
CA LEU A 86 21.26 -6.40 10.50
C LEU A 86 22.52 -7.24 10.24
N SER A 87 22.68 -7.77 9.03
CA SER A 87 23.86 -8.58 8.67
C SER A 87 25.14 -7.76 8.59
N GLY A 88 25.03 -6.42 8.51
CA GLY A 88 26.15 -5.56 8.17
C GLY A 88 26.65 -5.77 6.76
N GLN A 89 25.91 -6.48 5.90
CA GLN A 89 26.25 -6.67 4.50
C GLN A 89 26.00 -5.37 3.73
N LYS A 90 27.09 -4.64 3.50
CA LYS A 90 27.09 -3.22 3.10
C LYS A 90 26.67 -3.00 1.65
N PHE A 91 27.04 -3.95 0.79
CA PHE A 91 26.72 -3.91 -0.63
C PHE A 91 26.28 -5.28 -1.10
N ILE A 92 25.11 -5.32 -1.74
CA ILE A 92 24.64 -6.49 -2.47
C ILE A 92 24.96 -6.26 -3.95
N VAL A 93 25.51 -7.29 -4.60
CA VAL A 93 25.74 -7.26 -6.04
C VAL A 93 24.43 -6.95 -6.75
N TYR A 94 24.45 -5.97 -7.67
CA TYR A 94 23.25 -5.46 -8.33
C TYR A 94 22.34 -6.56 -8.91
N ASN A 95 22.91 -7.58 -9.58
CA ASN A 95 22.13 -8.70 -10.14
C ASN A 95 21.38 -9.49 -9.04
N LEU A 96 22.03 -9.73 -7.90
CA LEU A 96 21.38 -10.38 -6.76
C LEU A 96 20.31 -9.48 -6.13
N ALA A 97 20.60 -8.20 -5.94
CA ALA A 97 19.64 -7.23 -5.43
C ALA A 97 18.41 -7.13 -6.33
N ALA A 98 18.60 -7.06 -7.66
CA ALA A 98 17.52 -7.03 -8.64
C ALA A 98 16.67 -8.30 -8.62
N LYS A 99 17.28 -9.48 -8.51
CA LYS A 99 16.56 -10.76 -8.39
C LYS A 99 15.70 -10.82 -7.13
N ILE A 100 16.24 -10.39 -5.99
CA ILE A 100 15.48 -10.38 -4.73
C ILE A 100 14.36 -9.34 -4.78
N GLN A 101 14.64 -8.13 -5.30
CA GLN A 101 13.67 -7.05 -5.39
C GLN A 101 12.65 -7.22 -6.52
N PHE A 102 12.83 -8.18 -7.43
CA PHE A 102 11.89 -8.41 -8.54
C PHE A 102 10.46 -8.65 -8.05
N ILE A 103 10.29 -9.41 -6.97
CA ILE A 103 8.97 -9.68 -6.38
C ILE A 103 8.32 -8.38 -5.86
N ALA A 104 9.10 -7.55 -5.17
CA ALA A 104 8.62 -6.27 -4.67
C ALA A 104 8.32 -5.28 -5.80
N ALA A 105 9.16 -5.26 -6.84
CA ALA A 105 8.97 -4.47 -8.04
C ALA A 105 7.71 -4.90 -8.82
N PHE A 106 7.42 -6.20 -8.88
CA PHE A 106 6.18 -6.73 -9.43
C PHE A 106 4.98 -6.29 -8.59
N GLY A 107 5.08 -6.40 -7.26
CA GLY A 107 4.05 -5.91 -6.33
C GLY A 107 3.73 -4.44 -6.56
N ILE A 108 4.72 -3.56 -6.46
CA ILE A 108 4.52 -2.11 -6.67
C ILE A 108 4.04 -1.78 -8.10
N GLY A 109 4.48 -2.55 -9.10
CA GLY A 109 4.00 -2.40 -10.48
C GLY A 109 2.52 -2.73 -10.62
N GLY A 110 1.99 -3.64 -9.80
CA GLY A 110 0.57 -4.02 -9.77
C GLY A 110 -0.29 -3.13 -8.87
N THR A 111 0.26 -2.53 -7.81
CA THR A 111 -0.52 -1.70 -6.87
C THR A 111 -1.11 -0.47 -7.56
N PHE A 112 -0.31 0.27 -8.34
CA PHE A 112 -0.74 1.47 -9.06
C PHE A 112 -1.91 1.23 -10.04
N PRO A 113 -1.80 0.32 -11.02
CA PRO A 113 -2.91 0.08 -11.95
C PRO A 113 -4.14 -0.41 -11.21
N THR A 114 -3.99 -1.35 -10.28
CA THR A 114 -5.14 -1.94 -9.58
C THR A 114 -5.88 -0.90 -8.73
N MET A 115 -5.15 -0.02 -8.04
CA MET A 115 -5.75 1.12 -7.33
C MET A 115 -6.47 2.07 -8.30
N PHE A 116 -5.85 2.37 -9.45
CA PHE A 116 -6.46 3.22 -10.45
C PHE A 116 -7.76 2.64 -11.03
N PHE A 117 -7.78 1.36 -11.40
CA PHE A 117 -9.02 0.70 -11.85
C PHE A 117 -10.06 0.57 -10.77
N THR A 118 -9.65 0.34 -9.53
CA THR A 118 -10.59 0.35 -8.40
C THR A 118 -11.29 1.71 -8.31
N GLY A 119 -10.54 2.80 -8.55
CA GLY A 119 -11.09 4.15 -8.68
C GLY A 119 -12.05 4.31 -9.86
N ILE A 120 -11.66 3.86 -11.06
CA ILE A 120 -12.51 3.92 -12.26
C ILE A 120 -13.78 3.08 -12.13
N ASP A 121 -13.66 1.81 -11.74
CA ASP A 121 -14.77 0.88 -11.57
C ASP A 121 -15.83 1.47 -10.63
N ARG A 122 -15.38 2.14 -9.55
CA ARG A 122 -16.25 2.84 -8.62
C ARG A 122 -16.85 4.11 -9.18
N LEU A 123 -16.08 4.88 -9.94
CA LEU A 123 -16.59 6.05 -10.64
C LEU A 123 -17.67 5.65 -11.66
N ILE A 124 -17.44 4.59 -12.44
CA ILE A 124 -18.39 4.02 -13.39
C ILE A 124 -19.62 3.46 -12.66
N GLY A 125 -19.44 2.74 -11.55
CA GLY A 125 -20.56 2.23 -10.75
C GLY A 125 -21.43 3.32 -10.12
N ILE A 126 -20.89 4.54 -9.94
CA ILE A 126 -21.64 5.71 -9.49
C ILE A 126 -22.33 6.43 -10.66
N ILE A 127 -21.62 6.61 -11.78
CA ILE A 127 -22.14 7.35 -12.94
C ILE A 127 -23.14 6.50 -13.75
N PHE A 128 -22.93 5.19 -13.82
CA PHE A 128 -23.59 4.26 -14.75
C PHE A 128 -24.09 2.97 -14.08
N THR A 129 -24.83 3.10 -12.97
CA THR A 129 -25.34 1.96 -12.18
C THR A 129 -26.10 0.92 -13.03
N GLU A 130 -26.97 1.35 -13.95
CA GLU A 130 -27.79 0.45 -14.79
C GLU A 130 -27.00 -0.39 -15.79
N ILE A 131 -25.87 0.13 -16.26
CA ILE A 131 -25.00 -0.57 -17.24
C ILE A 131 -24.15 -1.60 -16.51
N HIS A 132 -23.65 -1.25 -15.32
CA HIS A 132 -22.75 -2.10 -14.54
C HIS A 132 -23.38 -3.46 -14.21
N ASP A 133 -24.68 -3.51 -13.90
CA ASP A 133 -25.38 -4.76 -13.56
C ASP A 133 -25.58 -5.70 -14.76
N LYS A 134 -25.52 -5.20 -15.99
CA LYS A 134 -25.68 -6.00 -17.22
C LYS A 134 -24.36 -6.56 -17.76
N ILE A 135 -23.21 -6.13 -17.23
CA ILE A 135 -21.90 -6.62 -17.69
C ILE A 135 -21.62 -8.02 -17.12
N LYS A 136 -21.19 -8.94 -17.99
CA LYS A 136 -20.72 -10.28 -17.57
C LYS A 136 -19.43 -10.14 -16.75
N LYS A 137 -19.54 -10.34 -15.43
CA LYS A 137 -18.46 -10.20 -14.44
C LYS A 137 -17.16 -10.91 -14.83
N GLN A 138 -17.23 -12.12 -15.38
CA GLN A 138 -16.05 -12.88 -15.81
C GLN A 138 -15.29 -12.23 -16.97
N LEU A 139 -16.01 -11.70 -17.96
CA LEU A 139 -15.41 -10.98 -19.10
C LEU A 139 -14.83 -9.65 -18.63
N TYR A 140 -15.52 -8.93 -17.75
CA TYR A 140 -15.05 -7.67 -17.16
C TYR A 140 -13.76 -7.86 -16.35
N LEU A 141 -13.67 -8.91 -15.54
CA LEU A 141 -12.48 -9.21 -14.74
C LEU A 141 -11.30 -9.70 -15.59
N ALA A 142 -11.55 -10.52 -16.61
CA ALA A 142 -10.52 -10.92 -17.58
C ALA A 142 -9.98 -9.71 -18.35
N VAL A 143 -10.89 -8.83 -18.78
CA VAL A 143 -10.57 -7.59 -19.47
C VAL A 143 -9.86 -6.61 -18.54
N ILE A 144 -10.26 -6.38 -17.28
CA ILE A 144 -9.50 -5.53 -16.35
C ILE A 144 -8.12 -6.10 -16.04
N THR A 145 -8.00 -7.41 -15.84
CA THR A 145 -6.70 -8.05 -15.56
C THR A 145 -5.75 -7.89 -16.76
N LEU A 146 -6.27 -8.07 -17.98
CA LEU A 146 -5.56 -7.81 -19.24
C LEU A 146 -5.30 -6.31 -19.45
N ILE A 147 -6.24 -5.45 -19.07
CA ILE A 147 -6.16 -3.99 -19.15
C ILE A 147 -5.15 -3.45 -18.11
N CYS A 148 -4.96 -4.05 -16.93
CA CYS A 148 -3.84 -3.73 -16.01
C CYS A 148 -2.49 -3.94 -16.69
N THR A 149 -2.38 -5.00 -17.50
CA THR A 149 -1.20 -5.29 -18.32
C THR A 149 -1.03 -4.28 -19.46
N ILE A 150 -2.14 -3.79 -20.03
CA ILE A 150 -2.17 -2.83 -21.15
C ILE A 150 -2.12 -1.35 -20.68
N TYR A 151 -2.47 -1.03 -19.42
CA TYR A 151 -2.65 0.35 -18.94
C TYR A 151 -1.37 1.16 -18.78
N ILE A 152 -0.24 0.47 -18.63
CA ILE A 152 1.09 1.09 -18.74
C ILE A 152 1.23 1.83 -20.09
N ILE A 153 0.57 1.32 -21.14
CA ILE A 153 0.65 1.82 -22.51
C ILE A 153 -0.49 2.83 -22.79
N VAL A 154 -1.69 2.59 -22.25
CA VAL A 154 -2.87 3.43 -22.50
C VAL A 154 -2.93 4.69 -21.63
N GLY A 155 -2.29 4.70 -20.45
CA GLY A 155 -2.22 5.86 -19.54
C GLY A 155 -1.56 7.12 -20.16
N ILE A 156 -0.74 6.94 -21.19
CA ILE A 156 -0.13 8.02 -21.99
C ILE A 156 -1.16 8.64 -22.95
N VAL A 157 -2.12 7.85 -23.44
CA VAL A 157 -3.05 8.23 -24.52
C VAL A 157 -4.34 8.87 -23.97
N VAL A 158 -4.76 8.50 -22.76
CA VAL A 158 -6.05 8.92 -22.19
C VAL A 158 -6.04 10.31 -21.56
N ARG A 159 -4.86 10.89 -21.22
CA ARG A 159 -4.77 12.28 -20.72
C ARG A 159 -5.32 13.35 -21.69
N ILE A 160 -5.55 13.00 -22.95
CA ILE A 160 -5.95 13.94 -24.01
C ILE A 160 -7.47 14.01 -24.22
N LYS A 161 -8.25 13.07 -23.70
CA LYS A 161 -9.69 13.03 -23.97
C LYS A 161 -10.49 12.62 -22.73
N THR A 162 -11.21 13.58 -22.16
CA THR A 162 -12.67 13.53 -21.94
C THR A 162 -13.06 14.21 -20.62
N TYR A 163 -13.88 15.25 -20.74
CA TYR A 163 -14.55 15.99 -19.68
C TYR A 163 -16.06 15.73 -19.71
N GLY A 164 -16.67 15.63 -18.53
CA GLY A 164 -18.03 16.11 -18.23
C GLY A 164 -19.18 15.10 -18.30
N LEU A 165 -19.77 14.75 -17.14
CA LEU A 165 -21.21 14.86 -16.81
C LEU A 165 -21.56 14.16 -15.45
N PRO A 166 -22.72 14.51 -14.81
CA PRO A 166 -23.00 14.40 -13.36
C PRO A 166 -24.00 13.28 -12.95
N SER A 167 -24.55 13.33 -11.72
CA SER A 167 -24.44 12.36 -10.59
C SER A 167 -25.88 11.90 -10.20
N ALA A 168 -26.22 10.78 -9.53
CA ALA A 168 -25.86 10.30 -8.17
C ALA A 168 -26.66 9.03 -7.78
N ASP A 169 -26.24 8.23 -6.76
CA ASP A 169 -27.13 7.65 -5.71
C ASP A 169 -26.41 7.02 -4.47
N SER A 170 -27.12 6.86 -3.34
CA SER A 170 -26.63 6.83 -1.95
C SER A 170 -25.97 5.55 -1.39
N LEU A 171 -26.23 4.34 -1.91
CA LEU A 171 -25.55 3.10 -1.45
C LEU A 171 -24.05 3.11 -1.81
N ASN A 172 -23.72 3.77 -2.92
CA ASN A 172 -22.35 3.96 -3.36
C ASN A 172 -21.55 4.90 -2.45
N GLN A 173 -22.18 5.84 -1.73
CA GLN A 173 -21.47 6.81 -0.89
C GLN A 173 -20.72 6.16 0.28
N ARG A 174 -21.27 5.10 0.88
CA ARG A 174 -20.65 4.45 2.04
C ARG A 174 -19.37 3.71 1.64
N THR A 175 -19.47 2.94 0.57
CA THR A 175 -18.31 2.23 0.00
C THR A 175 -17.30 3.20 -0.60
N PHE A 176 -17.76 4.32 -1.17
CA PHE A 176 -16.91 5.41 -1.61
C PHE A 176 -16.14 6.06 -0.46
N ARG A 177 -16.73 6.23 0.72
CA ARG A 177 -16.01 6.79 1.89
C ARG A 177 -14.83 5.92 2.34
N SER A 178 -15.00 4.59 2.30
CA SER A 178 -13.92 3.64 2.58
C SER A 178 -12.76 3.79 1.61
N LEU A 179 -13.09 3.82 0.32
CA LEU A 179 -12.12 3.88 -0.75
C LEU A 179 -11.46 5.25 -0.85
N PHE A 180 -12.22 6.33 -0.67
CA PHE A 180 -11.67 7.68 -0.58
C PHE A 180 -10.65 7.77 0.54
N CYS A 181 -10.91 7.13 1.69
CA CYS A 181 -9.93 7.08 2.78
C CYS A 181 -8.69 6.27 2.39
N ILE A 182 -8.84 5.08 1.78
CA ILE A 182 -7.71 4.25 1.29
C ILE A 182 -6.87 5.04 0.27
N ILE A 183 -7.54 5.63 -0.73
CA ILE A 183 -6.92 6.42 -1.77
C ILE A 183 -6.24 7.64 -1.16
N ALA A 184 -6.90 8.41 -0.28
CA ALA A 184 -6.33 9.60 0.32
C ALA A 184 -5.10 9.29 1.19
N VAL A 185 -5.13 8.19 1.95
CA VAL A 185 -3.99 7.77 2.77
C VAL A 185 -2.83 7.30 1.89
N ASN A 186 -3.08 6.47 0.87
CA ASN A 186 -2.04 5.94 -0.01
C ASN A 186 -1.46 7.03 -0.92
N ILE A 187 -2.32 7.78 -1.60
CA ILE A 187 -1.92 8.91 -2.46
C ILE A 187 -1.26 10.01 -1.61
N GLY A 188 -1.74 10.28 -0.40
CA GLY A 188 -1.12 11.23 0.52
C GLY A 188 0.33 10.84 0.86
N GLY A 189 0.59 9.57 1.13
CA GLY A 189 1.95 9.05 1.32
C GLY A 189 2.84 9.26 0.09
N TYR A 190 2.32 9.00 -1.11
CA TYR A 190 3.05 9.27 -2.36
C TYR A 190 3.30 10.76 -2.58
N PHE A 191 2.35 11.64 -2.27
CA PHE A 191 2.54 13.09 -2.38
C PHE A 191 3.62 13.60 -1.44
N ILE A 192 3.67 13.12 -0.19
CA ILE A 192 4.74 13.48 0.76
C ILE A 192 6.10 13.06 0.20
N LEU A 193 6.21 11.83 -0.31
CA LEU A 193 7.45 11.35 -0.93
C LEU A 193 7.84 12.18 -2.17
N LEU A 194 6.88 12.49 -3.05
CA LEU A 194 7.13 13.32 -4.24
C LEU A 194 7.53 14.74 -3.87
N PHE A 195 6.86 15.37 -2.92
CA PHE A 195 7.19 16.69 -2.39
C PHE A 195 8.64 16.70 -1.87
N TYR A 196 9.02 15.69 -1.09
CA TYR A 196 10.38 15.54 -0.61
C TYR A 196 11.39 15.39 -1.77
N VAL A 197 11.14 14.48 -2.70
CA VAL A 197 12.06 14.19 -3.82
C VAL A 197 12.22 15.38 -4.76
N LEU A 198 11.17 16.16 -5.01
CA LEU A 198 11.20 17.26 -5.98
C LEU A 198 11.63 18.60 -5.37
N LEU A 199 11.27 18.88 -4.11
CA LEU A 199 11.48 20.21 -3.53
C LEU A 199 12.54 20.23 -2.42
N ILE A 200 12.61 19.19 -1.59
CA ILE A 200 13.53 19.17 -0.45
C ILE A 200 14.88 18.54 -0.84
N LYS A 201 14.85 17.37 -1.47
CA LYS A 201 16.03 16.57 -1.82
C LYS A 201 17.07 17.34 -2.64
N PRO A 202 16.70 18.14 -3.67
CA PRO A 202 17.68 18.92 -4.44
C PRO A 202 18.39 20.00 -3.61
N ALA A 203 17.78 20.48 -2.53
CA ALA A 203 18.37 21.48 -1.64
C ALA A 203 19.33 20.89 -0.59
N ILE A 204 19.40 19.56 -0.46
CA ILE A 204 20.27 18.88 0.51
C ILE A 204 21.58 18.48 -0.18
N SER A 205 22.67 19.17 0.16
CA SER A 205 24.00 18.87 -0.42
C SER A 205 24.61 17.55 0.07
N CYS A 206 24.23 17.06 1.26
CA CYS A 206 24.76 15.83 1.83
C CYS A 206 23.95 14.60 1.39
N PRO A 207 24.56 13.64 0.65
CA PRO A 207 23.85 12.46 0.15
C PRO A 207 23.26 11.57 1.26
N ILE A 208 23.95 11.50 2.41
CA ILE A 208 23.54 10.68 3.56
C ILE A 208 22.26 11.26 4.18
N THR A 209 22.25 12.57 4.43
CA THR A 209 21.05 13.26 4.95
C THR A 209 19.88 13.15 3.98
N SER A 210 20.16 13.26 2.67
CA SER A 210 19.14 13.05 1.63
C SER A 210 18.57 11.63 1.65
N TRP A 211 19.43 10.62 1.81
CA TRP A 211 18.99 9.23 1.88
C TRP A 211 18.12 8.98 3.12
N PHE A 212 18.52 9.46 4.30
CA PHE A 212 17.72 9.32 5.53
C PHE A 212 16.38 10.05 5.43
N GLY A 213 16.38 11.28 4.88
CA GLY A 213 15.13 12.00 4.65
C GLY A 213 14.17 11.23 3.74
N GLN A 214 14.71 10.57 2.69
CA GLN A 214 13.91 9.70 1.84
C GLN A 214 13.31 8.52 2.62
N GLN A 215 14.07 7.86 3.49
CA GLN A 215 13.55 6.76 4.32
C GLN A 215 12.43 7.23 5.27
N ILE A 216 12.59 8.41 5.89
CA ILE A 216 11.57 8.99 6.77
C ILE A 216 10.28 9.26 5.98
N THR A 217 10.39 9.83 4.79
CA THR A 217 9.22 10.10 3.93
C THR A 217 8.56 8.84 3.37
N ALA A 218 9.27 7.71 3.35
CA ALA A 218 8.71 6.41 2.97
C ALA A 218 7.87 5.76 4.08
N ILE A 219 7.96 6.24 5.34
CA ILE A 219 7.17 5.69 6.45
C ILE A 219 5.66 5.92 6.24
N PRO A 220 5.17 7.16 5.99
CA PRO A 220 3.75 7.39 5.72
C PRO A 220 3.23 6.58 4.53
N LEU A 221 4.04 6.42 3.49
CA LEU A 221 3.70 5.61 2.32
C LEU A 221 3.44 4.15 2.70
N ASN A 222 4.32 3.56 3.52
CA ASN A 222 4.20 2.18 3.96
C ASN A 222 3.08 1.96 4.97
N ILE A 223 2.79 2.96 5.81
CA ILE A 223 1.60 2.96 6.66
C ILE A 223 0.35 2.90 5.79
N GLY A 224 0.32 3.68 4.69
CA GLY A 224 -0.77 3.61 3.71
C GLY A 224 -0.93 2.21 3.13
N ALA A 225 0.15 1.62 2.60
CA ALA A 225 0.15 0.26 2.08
C ALA A 225 -0.38 -0.80 3.08
N ALA A 226 -0.11 -0.62 4.38
CA ALA A 226 -0.60 -1.48 5.45
C ALA A 226 -2.04 -1.18 5.90
N SER A 227 -2.57 0.00 5.60
CA SER A 227 -3.84 0.50 6.15
C SER A 227 -5.10 -0.03 5.48
N ASN A 228 -4.98 -0.74 4.35
CA ASN A 228 -6.12 -1.26 3.59
C ASN A 228 -7.09 -2.08 4.44
N GLY A 229 -6.57 -3.08 5.17
CA GLY A 229 -7.36 -3.94 6.03
C GLY A 229 -8.11 -3.18 7.12
N PRO A 230 -7.40 -2.38 7.96
CA PRO A 230 -8.03 -1.54 8.97
C PRO A 230 -9.09 -0.59 8.38
N ILE A 231 -8.78 0.12 7.30
CA ILE A 231 -9.73 1.06 6.70
C ILE A 231 -10.98 0.31 6.25
N LEU A 232 -10.84 -0.80 5.50
CA LEU A 232 -11.98 -1.62 5.06
C LEU A 232 -12.81 -2.10 6.25
N TYR A 233 -12.17 -2.57 7.31
CA TYR A 233 -12.86 -3.02 8.53
C TYR A 233 -13.68 -1.91 9.20
N PHE A 234 -13.13 -0.69 9.31
CA PHE A 234 -13.82 0.41 9.98
C PHE A 234 -14.92 1.06 9.13
N THR A 235 -14.80 1.01 7.81
CA THR A 235 -15.64 1.81 6.90
C THR A 235 -16.65 0.98 6.11
N SER A 236 -16.42 -0.31 5.89
CA SER A 236 -17.37 -1.24 5.24
C SER A 236 -18.02 -2.18 6.25
N THR A 237 -19.35 -2.16 6.28
CA THR A 237 -20.15 -3.09 7.08
C THR A 237 -19.95 -4.53 6.65
N GLU A 238 -19.83 -4.76 5.35
CA GLU A 238 -19.69 -6.08 4.72
C GLU A 238 -18.36 -6.71 5.14
N TYR A 239 -17.26 -5.96 5.01
CA TYR A 239 -15.96 -6.42 5.48
C TYR A 239 -15.96 -6.64 6.98
N ARG A 240 -16.50 -5.71 7.77
CA ARG A 240 -16.58 -5.88 9.22
C ARG A 240 -17.29 -7.17 9.62
N HIS A 241 -18.48 -7.44 9.05
CA HIS A 241 -19.20 -8.68 9.31
C HIS A 241 -18.41 -9.92 8.88
N ALA A 242 -17.74 -9.85 7.74
CA ALA A 242 -16.89 -10.92 7.24
C ALA A 242 -15.68 -11.18 8.15
N PHE A 243 -14.99 -10.14 8.62
CA PHE A 243 -13.92 -10.24 9.61
C PHE A 243 -14.41 -10.82 10.94
N HIS A 244 -15.59 -10.42 11.42
CA HIS A 244 -16.20 -11.02 12.63
C HIS A 244 -16.52 -12.50 12.48
N ALA A 245 -17.00 -12.91 11.31
CA ALA A 245 -17.30 -14.30 11.03
C ALA A 245 -16.03 -15.17 10.98
N GLN A 246 -14.94 -14.64 10.41
CA GLN A 246 -13.70 -15.41 10.20
C GLN A 246 -12.72 -15.33 11.38
N PHE A 247 -12.74 -14.26 12.18
CA PHE A 247 -11.82 -14.05 13.30
C PHE A 247 -12.54 -13.75 14.63
N PRO A 248 -13.44 -14.63 15.10
CA PRO A 248 -14.26 -14.36 16.28
C PRO A 248 -13.44 -14.19 17.56
N PHE A 249 -12.28 -14.86 17.67
CA PHE A 249 -11.42 -14.80 18.85
C PHE A 249 -10.72 -13.45 19.03
N ILE A 250 -10.10 -12.93 17.95
CA ILE A 250 -9.38 -11.64 17.96
C ILE A 250 -10.33 -10.51 18.38
N LEU A 251 -11.57 -10.55 17.90
CA LEU A 251 -12.57 -9.50 18.13
C LEU A 251 -13.26 -9.65 19.49
N LYS A 252 -13.36 -10.87 20.03
CA LYS A 252 -13.80 -11.11 21.40
C LYS A 252 -12.81 -10.56 22.43
N GLN A 253 -11.51 -10.54 22.12
CA GLN A 253 -10.51 -9.88 22.97
C GLN A 253 -10.64 -8.35 22.92
N LEU A 254 -10.75 -7.76 21.73
CA LEU A 254 -10.90 -6.31 21.57
C LEU A 254 -12.18 -5.75 22.24
N SER A 255 -13.29 -6.48 22.16
CA SER A 255 -14.56 -6.06 22.79
C SER A 255 -14.56 -6.20 24.33
N ARG A 256 -13.72 -7.07 24.89
CA ARG A 256 -13.52 -7.18 26.35
C ARG A 256 -12.73 -6.00 26.90
N THR A 257 -11.72 -5.51 26.18
CA THR A 257 -10.91 -4.35 26.58
C THR A 257 -11.73 -3.05 26.72
N ASN A 258 -12.81 -2.89 25.93
CA ASN A 258 -13.68 -1.72 26.03
C ASN A 258 -14.69 -1.75 27.19
N ARG A 259 -14.85 -2.90 27.89
CA ARG A 259 -15.77 -3.02 29.03
C ARG A 259 -15.12 -2.81 30.39
N THR A 260 -13.80 -2.66 30.44
CA THR A 260 -13.04 -2.46 31.69
C THR A 260 -12.80 -1.01 32.05
N THR A 261 -13.35 -0.03 31.34
CA THR A 261 -13.40 1.36 31.84
C THR A 261 -14.45 1.43 32.94
N PRO A 262 -14.09 1.61 34.21
CA PRO A 262 -15.07 1.68 35.29
C PRO A 262 -15.90 2.95 35.09
N GLN A 263 -17.22 2.82 35.00
CA GLN A 263 -18.14 3.92 35.31
C GLN A 263 -18.11 4.19 36.82
N GLN A 264 -16.96 4.62 37.34
CA GLN A 264 -16.87 5.19 38.68
C GLN A 264 -16.87 6.71 38.55
N ASN A 265 -17.82 7.34 39.25
CA ASN A 265 -17.90 8.77 39.60
C ASN A 265 -18.70 9.72 38.69
N ILE A 266 -20.00 9.46 38.45
CA ILE A 266 -20.98 10.56 38.22
C ILE A 266 -22.30 10.27 38.95
N GLN A 267 -22.25 9.88 40.23
CA GLN A 267 -23.45 9.87 41.08
C GLN A 267 -23.28 10.55 42.45
N ASN A 268 -22.16 11.24 42.68
CA ASN A 268 -21.97 12.06 43.89
C ASN A 268 -21.56 13.49 43.49
N MET A 269 -22.51 14.29 43.00
CA MET A 269 -22.54 15.76 43.08
C MET A 269 -23.98 16.23 42.92
#